data_AF-A0A382T7E1-F1
#
_entry.id   AF-A0A382T7E1-F1
#
_cell.length_a   1.000
_cell.length_b   1.000
_cell.length_c   1.000
_cell.angle_alpha   90.00
_cell.angle_beta   90.00
_cell.angle_gamma   90.00
#
_symmetry.space_group_name_H-M   'P 1'
#
loop_
_entity.id
_entity.type
_entity.pdbx_description
1 polymer ?
#
loop_
_entity_poly.entity_id
_entity_poly.type
_entity_poly.pdbx_seq_one_letter_code
_entity_poly.pdbx_strand_id
1 'polypeptide(L)'
;PSQLELFDNKPKLKELEGKPLPPSVIGDQRYAFIQSNAAVLGPRFPFARHGQSGAELSDKLPHLAKVVDEVAIIKSMYSDQFNHAPGQIFFNTGFAQPGRPSLGSWLSYGLGAASENLPAFVVMSTGGGISGGSALWSAGFMPGKHAGVRFRNSGDPILNVSSPAGVDAKLQRDSLDLISKLNRRRLEVEKDPEIATRIESYEMAFRLQSSAPELMDLKSEGPAMLKLYGADPAKPSYGRACLLARRMVERGVRYVNIIHSGWDAHSNVAGNVTKNAKATDQGSAALIADLKQRGMLEDTLVIW
;
A
#
# COMPACT_ATOMS: atom_id res chain seq x y z
N PRO A 1 1.62 7.19 -9.97
CA PRO A 1 1.21 8.62 -10.01
C PRO A 1 2.04 9.37 -11.05
N SER A 2 1.50 10.38 -11.75
CA SER A 2 2.33 11.16 -12.67
C SER A 2 3.26 12.09 -11.89
N GLN A 3 4.56 11.81 -11.92
CA GLN A 3 5.57 12.65 -11.26
C GLN A 3 5.63 14.07 -11.84
N LEU A 4 5.34 14.20 -13.14
CA LEU A 4 5.35 15.46 -13.89
C LEU A 4 4.24 16.42 -13.45
N GLU A 5 3.15 15.88 -12.89
CA GLU A 5 1.99 16.65 -12.46
C GLU A 5 1.98 16.91 -10.95
N LEU A 6 2.93 16.34 -10.20
CA LEU A 6 2.92 16.32 -8.73
C LEU A 6 4.22 16.83 -8.09
N PHE A 7 5.39 16.36 -8.56
CA PHE A 7 6.69 16.58 -7.90
C PHE A 7 7.78 17.15 -8.81
N ASP A 8 7.61 17.08 -10.12
CA ASP A 8 8.67 17.35 -11.08
C ASP A 8 8.20 18.28 -12.20
N ASN A 9 8.23 19.58 -11.91
CA ASN A 9 7.92 20.61 -12.88
C ASN A 9 8.94 20.57 -14.04
N LYS A 10 8.45 20.32 -15.26
CA LYS A 10 9.26 20.31 -16.49
C LYS A 10 8.82 21.41 -17.45
N PRO A 11 9.34 22.66 -17.31
CA PRO A 11 8.98 23.77 -18.19
C PRO A 11 9.18 23.49 -19.68
N LYS A 12 10.21 22.69 -20.04
CA LYS A 12 10.48 22.33 -21.43
C LYS A 12 9.33 21.57 -22.10
N LEU A 13 8.57 20.77 -21.34
CA LEU A 13 7.39 20.08 -21.87
C LEU A 13 6.28 21.06 -22.25
N LYS A 14 6.19 22.21 -21.57
CA LYS A 14 5.25 23.29 -21.93
C LYS A 14 5.62 23.94 -23.26
N GLU A 15 6.91 24.17 -23.51
CA GLU A 15 7.39 24.73 -24.80
C GLU A 15 7.16 23.77 -25.99
N LEU A 16 7.18 22.47 -25.72
CA LEU A 16 6.97 21.41 -26.70
C LEU A 16 5.51 20.99 -26.83
N GLU A 17 4.59 21.55 -26.04
CA GLU A 17 3.19 21.13 -26.03
C GLU A 17 2.56 21.19 -27.43
N GLY A 18 1.85 20.13 -27.81
CA GLY A 18 1.23 19.99 -29.12
C GLY A 18 2.17 19.53 -30.24
N LYS A 19 3.49 19.49 -30.01
CA LYS A 19 4.49 19.01 -30.97
C LYS A 19 4.88 17.56 -30.68
N PRO A 20 5.36 16.78 -31.67
CA PRO A 20 5.91 15.46 -31.42
C PRO A 20 7.16 15.54 -30.53
N LEU A 21 7.45 14.45 -29.81
CA LEU A 21 8.72 14.31 -29.09
C LEU A 21 9.90 14.40 -30.06
N PRO A 22 11.06 14.97 -29.65
CA PRO A 22 12.25 14.99 -30.47
C PRO A 22 12.69 13.55 -30.86
N PRO A 23 13.15 13.31 -32.10
CA PRO A 23 13.62 11.99 -32.51
C PRO A 23 14.72 11.40 -31.62
N SER A 24 15.57 12.26 -31.04
CA SER A 24 16.62 11.87 -30.09
C SER A 24 16.10 11.30 -28.77
N VAL A 25 14.86 11.63 -28.38
CA VAL A 25 14.20 11.09 -27.17
C VAL A 25 13.50 9.77 -27.48
N ILE A 26 12.89 9.67 -28.67
CA ILE A 26 12.18 8.46 -29.10
C ILE A 26 13.18 7.31 -29.32
N GLY A 27 14.28 7.57 -30.03
CA GLY A 27 15.28 6.55 -30.37
C GLY A 27 14.62 5.29 -30.94
N ASP A 28 15.02 4.12 -30.41
CA ASP A 28 14.48 2.81 -30.80
C ASP A 28 13.35 2.31 -29.86
N GLN A 29 12.75 3.20 -29.06
CA GLN A 29 11.74 2.80 -28.09
C GLN A 29 10.46 2.31 -28.78
N ARG A 30 9.94 1.17 -28.30
CA ARG A 30 8.70 0.57 -28.79
C ARG A 30 7.54 0.89 -27.85
N TYR A 31 6.64 1.77 -28.29
CA TYR A 31 5.42 2.06 -27.55
C TYR A 31 4.28 1.11 -27.97
N ALA A 32 3.59 0.52 -27.01
CA ALA A 32 2.51 -0.43 -27.29
C ALA A 32 1.24 0.25 -27.82
N PHE A 33 0.92 1.46 -27.32
CA PHE A 33 -0.36 2.14 -27.57
C PHE A 33 -0.21 3.62 -27.95
N ILE A 34 1.01 4.08 -28.23
CA ILE A 34 1.30 5.49 -28.53
C ILE A 34 1.83 5.60 -29.96
N GLN A 35 1.27 6.53 -30.72
CA GLN A 35 1.75 6.86 -32.07
C GLN A 35 3.14 7.52 -31.98
N SER A 36 4.04 7.21 -32.91
CA SER A 36 5.41 7.76 -32.92
C SER A 36 5.45 9.29 -33.03
N ASN A 37 4.39 9.92 -33.55
CA ASN A 37 4.23 11.37 -33.67
C ASN A 37 3.25 11.96 -32.64
N ALA A 38 2.92 11.23 -31.57
CA ALA A 38 2.03 11.72 -30.53
C ALA A 38 2.53 13.05 -29.96
N ALA A 39 1.59 13.99 -29.78
CA ALA A 39 1.89 15.31 -29.26
C ALA A 39 2.29 15.24 -27.78
N VAL A 40 3.33 16.00 -27.41
CA VAL A 40 3.72 16.22 -26.02
C VAL A 40 2.59 16.94 -25.28
N LEU A 41 2.26 16.42 -24.09
CA LEU A 41 1.41 17.10 -23.12
C LEU A 41 2.30 17.87 -22.12
N GLY A 42 2.12 19.18 -22.05
CA GLY A 42 2.83 20.01 -21.06
C GLY A 42 2.29 19.79 -19.63
N PRO A 43 2.95 20.33 -18.60
CA PRO A 43 2.45 20.29 -17.22
C PRO A 43 1.05 20.90 -17.12
N ARG A 44 0.13 20.26 -16.38
CA ARG A 44 -1.29 20.68 -16.29
C ARG A 44 -1.63 21.51 -15.06
N PHE A 45 -0.72 21.61 -14.09
CA PHE A 45 -0.96 22.25 -12.81
C PHE A 45 0.17 23.23 -12.48
N PRO A 46 -0.14 24.32 -11.77
CA PRO A 46 0.89 25.22 -11.26
C PRO A 46 1.66 24.53 -10.12
N PHE A 47 2.93 24.88 -10.01
CA PHE A 47 3.83 24.44 -8.96
C PHE A 47 4.23 25.62 -8.07
N ALA A 48 4.44 25.36 -6.79
CA ALA A 48 4.94 26.34 -5.83
C ALA A 48 5.96 25.68 -4.89
N ARG A 49 6.86 26.50 -4.35
CA ARG A 49 7.80 26.06 -3.30
C ARG A 49 7.11 26.11 -1.95
N HIS A 50 7.32 25.08 -1.14
CA HIS A 50 6.73 24.92 0.17
C HIS A 50 7.78 24.57 1.22
N GLY A 51 7.47 24.87 2.48
CA GLY A 51 8.31 24.55 3.63
C GLY A 51 9.64 25.31 3.65
N GLN A 52 10.47 24.95 4.61
CA GLN A 52 11.86 25.42 4.73
C GLN A 52 12.79 24.73 3.72
N SER A 53 12.47 23.49 3.36
CA SER A 53 13.16 22.73 2.30
C SER A 53 13.06 23.38 0.92
N GLY A 54 12.06 24.25 0.71
CA GLY A 54 11.81 24.88 -0.59
C GLY A 54 11.36 23.87 -1.66
N ALA A 55 10.88 22.70 -1.25
CA ALA A 55 10.40 21.65 -2.14
C ALA A 55 9.29 22.19 -3.05
N GLU A 56 9.42 21.92 -4.35
CA GLU A 56 8.47 22.37 -5.36
C GLU A 56 7.40 21.29 -5.58
N LEU A 57 6.15 21.61 -5.25
CA LEU A 57 5.00 20.70 -5.39
C LEU A 57 3.88 21.34 -6.22
N SER A 58 3.09 20.50 -6.86
CA SER A 58 1.87 20.88 -7.55
C SER A 58 0.78 21.35 -6.58
N ASP A 59 -0.08 22.28 -7.01
CA ASP A 59 -1.25 22.75 -6.26
C ASP A 59 -2.29 21.64 -5.97
N LYS A 60 -2.11 20.45 -6.53
CA LYS A 60 -2.92 19.25 -6.28
C LYS A 60 -2.54 18.51 -5.00
N LEU A 61 -1.46 18.90 -4.33
CA LEU A 61 -1.02 18.32 -3.05
C LEU A 61 -1.04 19.34 -1.88
N PRO A 62 -2.17 20.05 -1.64
CA PRO A 62 -2.24 21.12 -0.65
C PRO A 62 -2.08 20.63 0.80
N HIS A 63 -2.31 19.35 1.10
CA HIS A 63 -2.11 18.79 2.43
C HIS A 63 -0.66 18.33 2.61
N LEU A 64 -0.08 17.62 1.64
CA LEU A 64 1.32 17.19 1.72
C LEU A 64 2.27 18.40 1.79
N ALA A 65 1.94 19.50 1.09
CA ALA A 65 2.68 20.76 1.17
C ALA A 65 2.83 21.32 2.60
N LYS A 66 1.92 20.98 3.53
CA LYS A 66 1.97 21.44 4.93
C LYS A 66 2.94 20.63 5.80
N VAL A 67 3.31 19.43 5.35
CA VAL A 67 4.23 18.51 6.04
C VAL A 67 5.48 18.23 5.21
N VAL A 68 5.74 19.03 4.18
CA VAL A 68 6.79 18.75 3.17
C VAL A 68 8.19 18.73 3.76
N ASP A 69 8.42 19.43 4.88
CA ASP A 69 9.72 19.43 5.55
C ASP A 69 10.03 18.10 6.27
N GLU A 70 9.04 17.23 6.43
CA GLU A 70 9.21 15.85 6.90
C GLU A 70 9.40 14.85 5.75
N VAL A 71 9.41 15.34 4.49
CA VAL A 71 9.37 14.49 3.30
C VAL A 71 10.67 14.61 2.50
N ALA A 72 11.27 13.46 2.20
CA ALA A 72 12.35 13.35 1.23
C ALA A 72 11.80 12.98 -0.15
N ILE A 73 12.05 13.83 -1.16
CA ILE A 73 11.62 13.58 -2.55
C ILE A 73 12.77 12.98 -3.35
N ILE A 74 12.64 11.71 -3.74
CA ILE A 74 13.64 11.01 -4.57
C ILE A 74 13.23 11.05 -6.04
N LYS A 75 13.92 11.86 -6.84
CA LYS A 75 13.67 12.01 -8.30
C LYS A 75 14.58 11.13 -9.18
N SER A 76 15.48 10.37 -8.56
CA SER A 76 16.50 9.55 -9.25
C SER A 76 16.07 8.11 -9.52
N MET A 77 14.81 7.75 -9.23
CA MET A 77 14.32 6.40 -9.48
C MET A 77 14.23 6.10 -10.97
N TYR A 78 14.63 4.89 -11.35
CA TYR A 78 14.61 4.41 -12.72
C TYR A 78 14.10 2.96 -12.77
N SER A 79 13.37 2.63 -13.85
CA SER A 79 12.85 1.29 -14.13
C SER A 79 12.71 1.13 -15.64
N ASP A 80 12.97 -0.08 -16.13
CA ASP A 80 12.74 -0.51 -17.52
C ASP A 80 11.34 -1.14 -17.71
N GLN A 81 10.59 -1.33 -16.62
CA GLN A 81 9.24 -1.88 -16.66
C GLN A 81 8.23 -0.83 -17.13
N PHE A 82 7.64 -1.07 -18.30
CA PHE A 82 6.64 -0.19 -18.92
C PHE A 82 5.18 -0.57 -18.62
N ASN A 83 4.93 -1.78 -18.09
CA ASN A 83 3.59 -2.28 -17.80
C ASN A 83 3.32 -2.33 -16.28
N HIS A 84 2.08 -2.08 -15.87
CA HIS A 84 1.69 -1.91 -14.48
C HIS A 84 2.01 -3.13 -13.61
N ALA A 85 1.64 -4.35 -14.04
CA ALA A 85 1.85 -5.53 -13.22
C ALA A 85 3.35 -5.84 -13.00
N PRO A 86 4.21 -5.93 -14.05
CA PRO A 86 5.65 -6.07 -13.86
C PRO A 86 6.29 -4.93 -13.08
N GLY A 87 5.89 -3.66 -13.31
CA GLY A 87 6.41 -2.51 -12.57
C GLY A 87 6.03 -2.53 -11.08
N GLN A 88 4.81 -2.95 -10.75
CA GLN A 88 4.39 -3.13 -9.35
C GLN A 88 5.17 -4.27 -8.68
N ILE A 89 5.37 -5.39 -9.36
CA ILE A 89 6.16 -6.51 -8.80
C ILE A 89 7.61 -6.08 -8.62
N PHE A 90 8.18 -5.34 -9.58
CA PHE A 90 9.53 -4.79 -9.48
C PHE A 90 9.68 -3.87 -8.29
N PHE A 91 8.75 -2.93 -8.08
CA PHE A 91 8.77 -2.06 -6.91
C PHE A 91 8.73 -2.83 -5.59
N ASN A 92 7.92 -3.89 -5.51
CA ASN A 92 7.78 -4.65 -4.27
C ASN A 92 8.86 -5.72 -4.07
N THR A 93 9.53 -6.22 -5.11
CA THR A 93 10.41 -7.41 -5.01
C THR A 93 11.81 -7.19 -5.58
N GLY A 94 12.05 -6.09 -6.30
CA GLY A 94 13.26 -5.84 -7.07
C GLY A 94 13.31 -6.57 -8.43
N PHE A 95 12.27 -7.31 -8.81
CA PHE A 95 12.23 -8.10 -10.05
C PHE A 95 10.88 -7.98 -10.76
N ALA A 96 10.88 -8.02 -12.08
CA ALA A 96 9.66 -7.87 -12.88
C ALA A 96 8.78 -9.12 -12.90
N GLN A 97 9.38 -10.30 -12.73
CA GLN A 97 8.68 -11.58 -12.73
C GLN A 97 8.24 -11.99 -11.31
N PRO A 98 7.05 -12.59 -11.15
CA PRO A 98 6.63 -13.17 -9.88
C PRO A 98 7.59 -14.25 -9.37
N GLY A 99 7.56 -14.51 -8.07
CA GLY A 99 8.26 -15.63 -7.43
C GLY A 99 9.31 -15.22 -6.40
N ARG A 100 9.61 -13.92 -6.29
CA ARG A 100 10.53 -13.40 -5.27
C ARG A 100 9.80 -12.82 -4.06
N PRO A 101 10.41 -12.90 -2.87
CA PRO A 101 9.84 -12.31 -1.67
C PRO A 101 9.71 -10.80 -1.82
N SER A 102 8.56 -10.26 -1.44
CA SER A 102 8.34 -8.81 -1.39
C SER A 102 9.14 -8.14 -0.26
N LEU A 103 9.27 -6.81 -0.32
CA LEU A 103 9.89 -6.00 0.72
C LEU A 103 9.25 -6.27 2.09
N GLY A 104 7.92 -6.32 2.16
CA GLY A 104 7.21 -6.67 3.39
C GLY A 104 7.54 -8.06 3.92
N SER A 105 7.80 -9.02 3.03
CA SER A 105 8.22 -10.38 3.39
C SER A 105 9.64 -10.40 3.97
N TRP A 106 10.57 -9.65 3.36
CA TRP A 106 11.93 -9.47 3.90
C TRP A 106 11.93 -8.80 5.27
N LEU A 107 11.09 -7.78 5.47
CA LEU A 107 10.95 -7.10 6.76
C LEU A 107 10.32 -8.00 7.81
N SER A 108 9.28 -8.76 7.44
CA SER A 108 8.67 -9.78 8.30
C SER A 108 9.68 -10.86 8.72
N TYR A 109 10.54 -11.30 7.80
CA TYR A 109 11.59 -12.28 8.07
C TYR A 109 12.70 -11.70 8.97
N GLY A 110 13.23 -10.52 8.64
CA GLY A 110 14.38 -9.93 9.33
C GLY A 110 14.05 -9.29 10.68
N LEU A 111 12.86 -8.71 10.83
CA LEU A 111 12.45 -7.98 12.05
C LEU A 111 11.44 -8.75 12.91
N GLY A 112 10.91 -9.87 12.40
CA GLY A 112 9.87 -10.66 13.06
C GLY A 112 8.56 -9.89 13.24
N ALA A 113 7.70 -10.40 14.11
CA ALA A 113 6.47 -9.72 14.52
C ALA A 113 6.68 -9.04 15.88
N ALA A 114 6.23 -7.79 16.03
CA ALA A 114 6.15 -7.13 17.34
C ALA A 114 4.79 -7.32 18.01
N SER A 115 3.83 -7.91 17.30
CA SER A 115 2.50 -8.24 17.77
C SER A 115 2.28 -9.74 17.70
N GLU A 116 1.68 -10.32 18.72
CA GLU A 116 1.19 -11.70 18.65
C GLU A 116 -0.19 -11.77 18.00
N ASN A 117 -0.96 -10.68 18.06
CA ASN A 117 -2.37 -10.66 17.65
C ASN A 117 -2.59 -10.18 16.21
N LEU A 118 -1.61 -9.51 15.62
CA LEU A 118 -1.69 -9.01 14.24
C LEU A 118 -0.52 -9.55 13.39
N PRO A 119 -0.73 -9.74 12.07
CA PRO A 119 0.35 -10.08 11.15
C PRO A 119 1.45 -9.01 11.15
N ALA A 120 2.70 -9.42 11.00
CA ALA A 120 3.81 -8.50 10.81
C ALA A 120 3.70 -7.69 9.50
N PHE A 121 3.09 -8.29 8.47
CA PHE A 121 2.90 -7.71 7.15
C PHE A 121 1.42 -7.71 6.76
N VAL A 122 0.84 -6.51 6.66
CA VAL A 122 -0.55 -6.30 6.22
C VAL A 122 -0.57 -5.56 4.88
N VAL A 123 -1.51 -5.96 4.02
CA VAL A 123 -1.78 -5.29 2.74
C VAL A 123 -3.20 -4.78 2.70
N MET A 124 -3.39 -3.53 2.31
CA MET A 124 -4.68 -2.94 2.05
C MET A 124 -4.77 -2.49 0.59
N SER A 125 -5.99 -2.46 0.06
CA SER A 125 -6.23 -1.99 -1.31
C SER A 125 -7.38 -1.00 -1.34
N THR A 126 -7.20 0.07 -2.11
CA THR A 126 -8.20 1.10 -2.35
C THR A 126 -8.25 1.44 -3.84
N GLY A 127 -9.38 1.99 -4.31
CA GLY A 127 -9.62 2.22 -5.74
C GLY A 127 -10.16 0.98 -6.46
N GLY A 128 -9.80 0.84 -7.74
CA GLY A 128 -10.38 -0.11 -8.70
C GLY A 128 -9.70 -1.49 -8.82
N GLY A 129 -8.63 -1.79 -8.10
CA GLY A 129 -8.03 -3.14 -8.09
C GLY A 129 -6.51 -3.18 -7.96
N ILE A 130 -5.94 -4.39 -8.06
CA ILE A 130 -4.50 -4.65 -7.91
C ILE A 130 -4.01 -5.47 -9.11
N SER A 131 -3.39 -4.83 -10.10
CA SER A 131 -2.97 -5.50 -11.34
C SER A 131 -1.93 -6.60 -11.13
N GLY A 132 -0.96 -6.41 -10.22
CA GLY A 132 0.03 -7.43 -9.90
C GLY A 132 -0.48 -8.57 -9.01
N GLY A 133 -1.74 -8.52 -8.57
CA GLY A 133 -2.34 -9.54 -7.72
C GLY A 133 -1.55 -9.80 -6.43
N SER A 134 -1.62 -11.04 -5.93
CA SER A 134 -0.92 -11.45 -4.71
C SER A 134 0.60 -11.52 -4.84
N ALA A 135 1.15 -11.46 -6.06
CA ALA A 135 2.59 -11.42 -6.26
C ALA A 135 3.25 -10.21 -5.58
N LEU A 136 2.49 -9.12 -5.36
CA LEU A 136 2.98 -7.89 -4.72
C LEU A 136 3.30 -8.06 -3.23
N TRP A 137 2.79 -9.12 -2.59
CA TRP A 137 3.04 -9.42 -1.17
C TRP A 137 3.37 -10.88 -0.93
N SER A 138 3.95 -11.53 -1.94
CA SER A 138 4.33 -12.93 -1.87
C SER A 138 5.54 -13.14 -0.95
N ALA A 139 5.57 -14.29 -0.25
CA ALA A 139 6.77 -14.78 0.42
C ALA A 139 7.83 -15.30 -0.58
N GLY A 140 7.46 -15.52 -1.84
CA GLY A 140 8.36 -16.12 -2.84
C GLY A 140 8.85 -17.48 -2.38
N PHE A 141 10.17 -17.64 -2.28
CA PHE A 141 10.82 -18.85 -1.76
C PHE A 141 10.96 -18.89 -0.22
N MET A 142 10.53 -17.86 0.49
CA MET A 142 10.50 -17.88 1.97
C MET A 142 9.31 -18.70 2.48
N PRO A 143 9.35 -19.15 3.75
CA PRO A 143 8.17 -19.71 4.41
C PRO A 143 6.95 -18.79 4.27
N GLY A 144 5.80 -19.36 3.89
CA GLY A 144 4.58 -18.61 3.58
C GLY A 144 4.05 -17.75 4.73
N LYS A 145 4.47 -17.98 5.98
CA LYS A 145 4.17 -17.12 7.14
C LYS A 145 4.64 -15.67 6.98
N HIS A 146 5.58 -15.42 6.08
CA HIS A 146 6.07 -14.07 5.77
C HIS A 146 5.30 -13.39 4.63
N ALA A 147 4.34 -14.07 4.00
CA ALA A 147 3.48 -13.44 3.00
C ALA A 147 2.55 -12.40 3.65
N GLY A 148 2.21 -11.37 2.89
CA GLY A 148 1.30 -10.33 3.37
C GLY A 148 -0.12 -10.84 3.55
N VAL A 149 -0.77 -10.41 4.64
CA VAL A 149 -2.18 -10.70 4.90
C VAL A 149 -3.03 -9.54 4.41
N ARG A 150 -3.96 -9.81 3.48
CA ARG A 150 -4.81 -8.77 2.91
C ARG A 150 -5.95 -8.40 3.86
N PHE A 151 -5.99 -7.13 4.25
CA PHE A 151 -7.08 -6.54 5.02
C PHE A 151 -8.00 -5.76 4.07
N ARG A 152 -9.29 -6.06 4.13
CA ARG A 152 -10.33 -5.36 3.37
C ARG A 152 -10.64 -4.03 4.02
N ASN A 153 -10.80 -3.00 3.19
CA ASN A 153 -11.13 -1.66 3.67
C ASN A 153 -12.63 -1.46 3.98
N SER A 154 -13.43 -2.53 3.92
CA SER A 154 -14.87 -2.55 4.25
C SER A 154 -15.33 -3.98 4.59
N GLY A 155 -16.40 -4.07 5.39
CA GLY A 155 -16.96 -5.35 5.84
C GLY A 155 -15.98 -6.12 6.73
N ASP A 156 -16.01 -7.45 6.62
CA ASP A 156 -15.07 -8.31 7.35
C ASP A 156 -13.63 -8.02 6.91
N PRO A 157 -12.75 -7.65 7.85
CA PRO A 157 -11.37 -7.25 7.54
C PRO A 157 -10.60 -8.35 6.82
N ILE A 158 -10.86 -9.60 7.18
CA ILE A 158 -10.30 -10.79 6.57
C ILE A 158 -11.46 -11.67 6.16
N LEU A 159 -11.40 -12.22 4.95
CA LEU A 159 -12.44 -13.12 4.46
C LEU A 159 -12.55 -14.33 5.37
N ASN A 160 -13.79 -14.66 5.76
CA ASN A 160 -14.11 -15.84 6.56
C ASN A 160 -13.41 -15.89 7.93
N VAL A 161 -13.05 -14.74 8.50
CA VAL A 161 -12.45 -14.71 9.85
C VAL A 161 -13.51 -14.96 10.92
N SER A 162 -14.73 -14.47 10.74
CA SER A 162 -15.83 -14.65 11.69
C SER A 162 -16.25 -16.12 11.81
N SER A 163 -16.51 -16.58 13.04
CA SER A 163 -17.04 -17.93 13.27
C SER A 163 -18.46 -18.07 12.72
N PRO A 164 -18.83 -19.21 12.11
CA PRO A 164 -20.19 -19.48 11.67
C PRO A 164 -21.19 -19.46 12.83
N ALA A 165 -22.47 -19.20 12.52
CA ALA A 165 -23.54 -19.27 13.50
C ALA A 165 -23.61 -20.65 14.16
N GLY A 166 -23.71 -20.69 15.50
CA GLY A 166 -23.73 -21.94 16.28
C GLY A 166 -22.34 -22.47 16.68
N VAL A 167 -21.25 -21.85 16.23
CA VAL A 167 -19.89 -22.19 16.67
C VAL A 167 -19.46 -21.21 17.76
N ASP A 168 -19.36 -21.70 19.00
CA ASP A 168 -18.83 -20.92 20.10
C ASP A 168 -17.28 -20.93 20.14
N ALA A 169 -16.70 -20.08 20.99
CA ALA A 169 -15.25 -19.94 21.11
C ALA A 169 -14.55 -21.23 21.56
N LYS A 170 -15.22 -22.07 22.38
CA LYS A 170 -14.66 -23.33 22.87
C LYS A 170 -14.61 -24.36 21.75
N LEU A 171 -15.71 -24.54 21.02
CA LEU A 171 -15.78 -25.44 19.87
C LEU A 171 -14.77 -25.05 18.79
N GLN A 172 -14.61 -23.75 18.54
CA GLN A 172 -13.60 -23.23 17.61
C GLN A 172 -12.17 -23.60 18.07
N ARG A 173 -11.83 -23.36 19.35
CA ARG A 173 -10.51 -23.70 19.91
C ARG A 173 -10.24 -25.20 19.87
N ASP A 174 -11.19 -26.02 20.30
CA ASP A 174 -11.10 -27.49 20.28
C ASP A 174 -10.85 -28.00 18.84
N SER A 175 -11.54 -27.42 17.86
CA SER A 175 -11.36 -27.75 16.43
C SER A 175 -9.97 -27.39 15.93
N LEU A 176 -9.47 -26.20 16.26
CA LEU A 176 -8.12 -25.74 15.88
C LEU A 176 -7.04 -26.58 16.56
N ASP A 177 -7.20 -26.97 17.82
CA ASP A 177 -6.27 -27.84 18.54
C ASP A 177 -6.18 -29.23 17.89
N LEU A 178 -7.31 -29.80 17.49
CA LEU A 178 -7.34 -31.07 16.76
C LEU A 178 -6.63 -30.96 15.41
N ILE A 179 -6.96 -29.93 14.61
CA ILE A 179 -6.32 -29.67 13.31
C ILE A 179 -4.81 -29.47 13.48
N SER A 180 -4.39 -28.68 14.47
CA SER A 180 -2.99 -28.43 14.80
C SER A 180 -2.26 -29.73 15.16
N LYS A 181 -2.85 -30.57 15.99
CA LYS A 181 -2.30 -31.89 16.36
C LYS A 181 -2.13 -32.81 15.14
N LEU A 182 -3.13 -32.87 14.25
CA LEU A 182 -3.07 -33.67 13.03
C LEU A 182 -2.00 -33.15 12.06
N ASN A 183 -1.93 -31.83 11.86
CA ASN A 183 -0.91 -31.21 11.01
C ASN A 183 0.50 -31.41 11.57
N ARG A 184 0.71 -31.33 12.89
CA ARG A 184 2.03 -31.60 13.51
C ARG A 184 2.50 -33.04 13.25
N ARG A 185 1.60 -34.03 13.40
CA ARG A 185 1.89 -35.42 13.04
C ARG A 185 2.27 -35.56 11.56
N ARG A 186 1.57 -34.87 10.66
CA ARG A 186 1.89 -34.88 9.23
C ARG A 186 3.25 -34.21 8.95
N LEU A 187 3.56 -33.11 9.63
CA LEU A 187 4.83 -32.39 9.52
C LEU A 187 6.02 -33.28 9.95
N GLU A 188 5.87 -34.08 10.99
CA GLU A 188 6.92 -35.03 11.44
C GLU A 188 7.28 -36.05 10.35
N VAL A 189 6.29 -36.47 9.55
CA VAL A 189 6.46 -37.44 8.47
C VAL A 189 6.96 -36.79 7.19
N GLU A 190 6.29 -35.75 6.72
CA GLU A 190 6.52 -35.15 5.40
C GLU A 190 7.65 -34.11 5.41
N LYS A 191 7.89 -33.46 6.56
CA LYS A 191 8.86 -32.36 6.74
C LYS A 191 8.67 -31.20 5.75
N ASP A 192 7.46 -31.05 5.22
CA ASP A 192 7.08 -29.94 4.33
C ASP A 192 6.85 -28.66 5.15
N PRO A 193 7.63 -27.58 4.93
CA PRO A 193 7.46 -26.32 5.64
C PRO A 193 6.08 -25.67 5.41
N GLU A 194 5.37 -25.99 4.32
CA GLU A 194 4.01 -25.49 4.08
C GLU A 194 3.01 -26.01 5.12
N ILE A 195 3.25 -27.18 5.72
CA ILE A 195 2.41 -27.68 6.82
C ILE A 195 2.58 -26.80 8.07
N ALA A 196 3.82 -26.39 8.38
CA ALA A 196 4.10 -25.47 9.47
C ALA A 196 3.44 -24.10 9.22
N THR A 197 3.56 -23.56 8.00
CA THR A 197 2.86 -22.34 7.57
C THR A 197 1.35 -22.42 7.81
N ARG A 198 0.73 -23.56 7.47
CA ARG A 198 -0.72 -23.74 7.68
C ARG A 198 -1.11 -23.75 9.15
N ILE A 199 -0.33 -24.40 10.02
CA ILE A 199 -0.58 -24.39 11.47
C ILE A 199 -0.54 -22.95 12.00
N GLU A 200 0.51 -22.21 11.66
CA GLU A 200 0.65 -20.81 12.09
C GLU A 200 -0.46 -19.91 11.54
N SER A 201 -0.87 -20.13 10.29
CA SER A 201 -1.95 -19.37 9.64
C SER A 201 -3.29 -19.57 10.35
N TYR A 202 -3.61 -20.79 10.79
CA TYR A 202 -4.84 -21.06 11.55
C TYR A 202 -4.83 -20.39 12.93
N GLU A 203 -3.69 -20.44 13.63
CA GLU A 203 -3.56 -19.77 14.93
C GLU A 203 -3.65 -18.24 14.79
N MET A 204 -3.04 -17.69 13.74
CA MET A 204 -3.17 -16.27 13.40
C MET A 204 -4.62 -15.89 13.07
N ALA A 205 -5.31 -16.69 12.25
CA ALA A 205 -6.71 -16.45 11.91
C ALA A 205 -7.60 -16.45 13.17
N PHE A 206 -7.37 -17.36 14.11
CA PHE A 206 -8.08 -17.38 15.39
C PHE A 206 -7.87 -16.11 16.21
N ARG A 207 -6.62 -15.64 16.35
CA ARG A 207 -6.33 -14.37 17.05
C ARG A 207 -6.92 -13.16 16.35
N LEU A 208 -7.05 -13.21 15.03
CA LEU A 208 -7.67 -12.15 14.24
C LEU A 208 -9.18 -12.06 14.42
N GLN A 209 -9.85 -13.12 14.92
CA GLN A 209 -11.28 -13.08 15.21
C GLN A 209 -11.64 -12.02 16.26
N SER A 210 -10.75 -11.78 17.24
CA SER A 210 -10.95 -10.77 18.28
C SER A 210 -10.27 -9.44 17.94
N SER A 211 -9.02 -9.47 17.47
CA SER A 211 -8.22 -8.27 17.26
C SER A 211 -8.59 -7.49 15.99
N ALA A 212 -9.02 -8.16 14.91
CA ALA A 212 -9.34 -7.47 13.66
C ALA A 212 -10.60 -6.60 13.77
N PRO A 213 -11.71 -7.02 14.41
CA PRO A 213 -12.87 -6.16 14.64
C PRO A 213 -12.53 -4.88 15.41
N GLU A 214 -11.77 -5.00 16.51
CA GLU A 214 -11.37 -3.83 17.33
C GLU A 214 -10.46 -2.88 16.56
N LEU A 215 -9.51 -3.41 15.78
CA LEU A 215 -8.64 -2.61 14.93
C LEU A 215 -9.46 -1.80 13.91
N MET A 216 -10.50 -2.40 13.36
CA MET A 216 -11.25 -1.90 12.21
C MET A 216 -12.45 -1.01 12.60
N ASP A 217 -12.84 -1.04 13.86
CA ASP A 217 -13.83 -0.16 14.44
C ASP A 217 -13.27 1.25 14.68
N LEU A 218 -13.58 2.15 13.75
CA LEU A 218 -13.23 3.56 13.82
C LEU A 218 -14.30 4.42 14.49
N LYS A 219 -15.37 3.83 15.05
CA LYS A 219 -16.40 4.60 15.79
C LYS A 219 -15.84 5.24 17.06
N SER A 220 -14.78 4.67 17.60
CA SER A 220 -14.03 5.21 18.74
C SER A 220 -13.13 6.40 18.37
N GLU A 221 -12.89 6.66 17.09
CA GLU A 221 -12.06 7.78 16.65
C GLU A 221 -12.84 9.09 16.76
N GLY A 222 -12.23 10.10 17.41
CA GLY A 222 -12.85 11.39 17.60
C GLY A 222 -13.13 12.12 16.27
N PRO A 223 -14.14 13.02 16.21
CA PRO A 223 -14.48 13.77 14.99
C PRO A 223 -13.30 14.53 14.38
N ALA A 224 -12.39 15.03 15.22
CA ALA A 224 -11.18 15.72 14.77
C ALA A 224 -10.23 14.80 13.99
N MET A 225 -10.05 13.55 14.43
CA MET A 225 -9.19 12.57 13.74
C MET A 225 -9.81 12.11 12.42
N LEU A 226 -11.11 11.83 12.41
CA LEU A 226 -11.82 11.49 11.17
C LEU A 226 -11.73 12.62 10.15
N LYS A 227 -11.87 13.87 10.60
CA LYS A 227 -11.70 15.06 9.75
C LYS A 227 -10.26 15.21 9.27
N LEU A 228 -9.26 14.96 10.11
CA LEU A 228 -7.84 15.05 9.74
C LEU A 228 -7.53 14.16 8.53
N TYR A 229 -7.94 12.89 8.60
CA TYR A 229 -7.74 11.91 7.52
C TYR A 229 -8.72 12.04 6.34
N GLY A 230 -9.77 12.86 6.45
CA GLY A 230 -10.86 12.89 5.47
C GLY A 230 -11.60 11.53 5.39
N ALA A 231 -11.69 10.84 6.52
CA ALA A 231 -12.23 9.49 6.61
C ALA A 231 -13.68 9.50 7.12
N ASP A 232 -14.53 8.68 6.49
CA ASP A 232 -15.85 8.33 6.99
C ASP A 232 -15.76 6.88 7.53
N PRO A 233 -16.05 6.62 8.82
CA PRO A 233 -16.00 5.27 9.38
C PRO A 233 -16.84 4.23 8.64
N ALA A 234 -17.90 4.65 7.94
CA ALA A 234 -18.78 3.75 7.21
C ALA A 234 -18.36 3.53 5.75
N LYS A 235 -17.45 4.34 5.19
CA LYS A 235 -17.11 4.29 3.76
C LYS A 235 -15.64 3.96 3.53
N PRO A 236 -15.33 2.97 2.66
CA PRO A 236 -13.95 2.70 2.28
C PRO A 236 -13.36 3.90 1.54
N SER A 237 -12.21 4.39 2.00
CA SER A 237 -11.43 5.44 1.35
C SER A 237 -9.94 5.24 1.60
N TYR A 238 -9.09 5.95 0.85
CA TYR A 238 -7.65 5.95 1.12
C TYR A 238 -7.33 6.56 2.49
N GLY A 239 -7.96 7.68 2.84
CA GLY A 239 -7.84 8.27 4.19
C GLY A 239 -8.21 7.30 5.31
N ARG A 240 -9.28 6.50 5.15
CA ARG A 240 -9.63 5.43 6.08
C ARG A 240 -8.52 4.37 6.17
N ALA A 241 -7.94 3.98 5.04
CA ALA A 241 -6.84 3.01 5.02
C ALA A 241 -5.59 3.55 5.73
N CYS A 242 -5.24 4.83 5.57
CA CYS A 242 -4.16 5.49 6.30
C CYS A 242 -4.42 5.51 7.82
N LEU A 243 -5.64 5.82 8.24
CA LEU A 243 -6.02 5.80 9.66
C LEU A 243 -5.94 4.38 10.27
N LEU A 244 -6.36 3.37 9.52
CA LEU A 244 -6.19 1.97 9.90
C LEU A 244 -4.71 1.57 9.95
N ALA A 245 -3.90 2.04 9.01
CA ALA A 245 -2.46 1.81 9.03
C ALA A 245 -1.80 2.42 10.26
N ARG A 246 -2.16 3.64 10.67
CA ARG A 246 -1.70 4.22 11.95
C ARG A 246 -2.03 3.31 13.12
N ARG A 247 -3.29 2.86 13.22
CA ARG A 247 -3.75 1.93 14.27
C ARG A 247 -3.04 0.57 14.24
N MET A 248 -2.59 0.11 13.08
CA MET A 248 -1.81 -1.12 12.90
C MET A 248 -0.37 -0.92 13.40
N VAL A 249 0.27 0.19 13.02
CA VAL A 249 1.64 0.52 13.47
C VAL A 249 1.67 0.67 14.99
N GLU A 250 0.68 1.33 15.60
CA GLU A 250 0.53 1.43 17.07
C GLU A 250 0.46 0.07 17.77
N ARG A 251 -0.09 -0.93 17.09
CA ARG A 251 -0.26 -2.29 17.61
C ARG A 251 0.88 -3.23 17.20
N GLY A 252 1.97 -2.70 16.63
CA GLY A 252 3.18 -3.45 16.33
C GLY A 252 3.21 -4.16 14.98
N VAL A 253 2.33 -3.79 14.03
CA VAL A 253 2.47 -4.26 12.64
C VAL A 253 3.71 -3.62 12.02
N ARG A 254 4.64 -4.44 11.51
CA ARG A 254 5.95 -3.98 11.01
C ARG A 254 5.87 -3.33 9.64
N TYR A 255 4.99 -3.81 8.77
CA TYR A 255 4.88 -3.29 7.41
C TYR A 255 3.42 -3.29 6.97
N VAL A 256 2.92 -2.10 6.62
CA VAL A 256 1.57 -1.90 6.09
C VAL A 256 1.70 -1.35 4.66
N ASN A 257 1.22 -2.11 3.67
CA ASN A 257 1.25 -1.70 2.28
C ASN A 257 -0.15 -1.30 1.80
N ILE A 258 -0.38 -0.01 1.54
CA ILE A 258 -1.65 0.48 0.99
C ILE A 258 -1.51 0.68 -0.52
N ILE A 259 -2.15 -0.18 -1.29
CA ILE A 259 -2.16 -0.11 -2.75
C ILE A 259 -3.36 0.74 -3.19
N HIS A 260 -3.11 1.92 -3.74
CA HIS A 260 -4.15 2.78 -4.34
C HIS A 260 -4.10 2.72 -5.86
N SER A 261 -5.17 2.23 -6.48
CA SER A 261 -5.26 2.14 -7.94
C SER A 261 -5.89 3.39 -8.56
N GLY A 262 -5.70 3.57 -9.87
CA GLY A 262 -6.41 4.60 -10.65
C GLY A 262 -5.53 5.74 -11.16
N TRP A 263 -4.23 5.73 -10.86
CA TRP A 263 -3.25 6.73 -11.33
C TRP A 263 -2.81 6.59 -12.80
N ASP A 264 -3.35 5.58 -13.49
CA ASP A 264 -3.00 5.25 -14.87
C ASP A 264 -3.90 6.03 -15.85
N ALA A 265 -3.50 7.27 -16.14
CA ALA A 265 -4.27 8.18 -16.98
C ALA A 265 -3.93 7.99 -18.47
N HIS A 266 -4.76 7.23 -19.19
CA HIS A 266 -4.67 7.11 -20.65
C HIS A 266 -5.31 8.29 -21.40
N SER A 267 -6.17 9.05 -20.73
CA SER A 267 -6.83 10.26 -21.24
C SER A 267 -7.24 11.16 -20.07
N ASN A 268 -7.57 12.42 -20.35
CA ASN A 268 -7.97 13.42 -19.35
C ASN A 268 -7.06 13.42 -18.10
N VAL A 269 -5.74 13.57 -18.34
CA VAL A 269 -4.71 13.53 -17.30
C VAL A 269 -5.04 14.49 -16.15
N ALA A 270 -5.50 15.71 -16.48
CA ALA A 270 -5.87 16.70 -15.48
C ALA A 270 -7.02 16.23 -14.57
N GLY A 271 -8.08 15.65 -15.14
CA GLY A 271 -9.20 15.10 -14.37
C GLY A 271 -8.79 13.90 -13.52
N ASN A 272 -8.00 12.98 -14.08
CA ASN A 272 -7.50 11.81 -13.36
C ASN A 272 -6.61 12.21 -12.17
N VAL A 273 -5.60 13.05 -12.39
CA VAL A 273 -4.70 13.51 -11.32
C VAL A 273 -5.48 14.27 -10.25
N THR A 274 -6.40 15.15 -10.62
CA THR A 274 -7.22 15.89 -9.64
C THR A 274 -8.04 14.94 -8.77
N LYS A 275 -8.65 13.91 -9.37
CA LYS A 275 -9.43 12.92 -8.63
C LYS A 275 -8.56 12.11 -7.67
N ASN A 276 -7.43 11.58 -8.14
CA ASN A 276 -6.58 10.72 -7.32
C ASN A 276 -5.80 11.50 -6.25
N ALA A 277 -5.33 12.71 -6.56
CA ALA A 277 -4.70 13.58 -5.57
C ALA A 277 -5.68 13.95 -4.46
N LYS A 278 -6.92 14.34 -4.81
CA LYS A 278 -7.99 14.57 -3.82
C LYS A 278 -8.26 13.34 -2.94
N ALA A 279 -8.17 12.14 -3.50
CA ALA A 279 -8.40 10.90 -2.76
C ALA A 279 -7.25 10.56 -1.79
N THR A 280 -6.00 10.92 -2.12
CA THR A 280 -4.79 10.41 -1.45
C THR A 280 -4.07 11.44 -0.59
N ASP A 281 -3.96 12.69 -1.06
CA ASP A 281 -3.15 13.76 -0.46
C ASP A 281 -3.45 13.97 1.03
N GLN A 282 -4.73 14.16 1.37
CA GLN A 282 -5.14 14.40 2.75
C GLN A 282 -4.80 13.22 3.68
N GLY A 283 -5.05 11.97 3.23
CA GLY A 283 -4.79 10.78 4.03
C GLY A 283 -3.28 10.55 4.27
N SER A 284 -2.46 10.77 3.25
CA SER A 284 -1.01 10.66 3.34
C SER A 284 -0.41 11.70 4.30
N ALA A 285 -0.79 12.97 4.13
CA ALA A 285 -0.32 14.04 4.99
C ALA A 285 -0.80 13.87 6.45
N ALA A 286 -2.04 13.41 6.64
CA ALA A 286 -2.59 13.10 7.95
C ALA A 286 -1.81 11.99 8.66
N LEU A 287 -1.42 10.93 7.95
CA LEU A 287 -0.63 9.84 8.53
C LEU A 287 0.72 10.34 9.05
N ILE A 288 1.43 11.15 8.27
CA ILE A 288 2.71 11.74 8.67
C ILE A 288 2.52 12.63 9.91
N ALA A 289 1.53 13.54 9.88
CA ALA A 289 1.26 14.45 10.98
C ALA A 289 0.83 13.74 12.27
N ASP A 290 -0.03 12.71 12.18
CA ASP A 290 -0.53 11.93 13.31
C ASP A 290 0.58 11.07 13.93
N LEU A 291 1.41 10.40 13.10
CA LEU A 291 2.59 9.68 13.59
C LEU A 291 3.57 10.63 14.29
N LYS A 292 3.80 11.83 13.74
CA LYS A 292 4.66 12.84 14.37
C LYS A 292 4.09 13.30 15.72
N GLN A 293 2.80 13.60 15.77
CA GLN A 293 2.13 14.01 17.01
C GLN A 293 2.24 12.96 18.12
N ARG A 294 2.28 11.67 17.74
CA ARG A 294 2.42 10.54 18.67
C ARG A 294 3.87 10.19 19.00
N GLY A 295 4.85 10.89 18.42
CA GLY A 295 6.27 10.57 18.56
C GLY A 295 6.69 9.27 17.84
N MET A 296 5.85 8.75 16.95
CA MET A 296 6.07 7.48 16.24
C MET A 296 6.77 7.66 14.89
N LEU A 297 6.79 8.88 14.34
CA LEU A 297 7.42 9.14 13.04
C LEU A 297 8.93 8.88 13.07
N GLU A 298 9.59 9.07 14.22
CA GLU A 298 11.02 8.80 14.41
C GLU A 298 11.36 7.30 14.22
N ASP A 299 10.41 6.42 14.53
CA ASP A 299 10.56 4.96 14.41
C ASP A 299 9.81 4.36 13.21
N THR A 300 9.13 5.20 12.40
CA THR A 300 8.26 4.76 11.30
C THR A 300 8.64 5.43 9.99
N LEU A 301 9.13 4.64 9.02
CA LEU A 301 9.32 5.09 7.65
C LEU A 301 7.99 5.05 6.87
N VAL A 302 7.53 6.21 6.41
CA VAL A 302 6.38 6.33 5.50
C VAL A 302 6.88 6.50 4.06
N ILE A 303 6.46 5.60 3.17
CA ILE A 303 6.76 5.66 1.72
C ILE A 303 5.44 5.87 0.99
N TRP A 304 5.42 6.86 0.08
CA TRP A 304 4.23 7.25 -0.68
C TRP A 304 4.56 7.40 -2.17
#